data_AF-M0BCV7-F1
#
_entry.id   AF-M0BCV7-F1
#
_cell.length_a   1.000
_cell.length_b   1.000
_cell.length_c   1.000
_cell.angle_alpha   90.00
_cell.angle_beta   90.00
_cell.angle_gamma   90.00
#
_symmetry.space_group_name_H-M   'P 1'
#
loop_
_entity.id
_entity.type
_entity.pdbx_description
1 polymer ?
#
loop_
_entity_poly.entity_id
_entity_poly.type
_entity_poly.pdbx_seq_one_letter_code
_entity_poly.pdbx_strand_id
1 'polypeptide(L)'
;MNQGRREPAERLPDSLLEQLDALETAGLRAVRRYVAHRIETDRQPIADRIVEEATGEIIDIDDHGPYAIVRMRSPVQPEENTDSPLVSLYHVRREKRFDDSDALNWSFLIDTREGGKLECHHCGASIDRTASTCAHCGASTPDRDHWRNQ
;
A
#
# COMPACT_ATOMS: atom_id res chain seq x y z
N MET A 1 -6.80 -48.01 -15.92
CA MET A 1 -6.20 -47.02 -16.83
C MET A 1 -7.08 -45.80 -16.85
N ASN A 2 -6.68 -44.70 -16.21
CA ASN A 2 -7.38 -43.41 -16.32
C ASN A 2 -6.32 -42.32 -16.38
N GLN A 3 -6.04 -41.85 -17.60
CA GLN A 3 -5.16 -40.71 -17.83
C GLN A 3 -5.94 -39.45 -17.46
N GLY A 4 -5.64 -38.89 -16.30
CA GLY A 4 -6.04 -37.52 -15.96
C GLY A 4 -5.35 -36.57 -16.92
N ARG A 5 -6.12 -36.02 -17.87
CA ARG A 5 -5.69 -34.94 -18.74
C ARG A 5 -5.46 -33.70 -17.86
N ARG A 6 -4.24 -33.54 -17.33
CA ARG A 6 -3.75 -32.26 -16.78
C ARG A 6 -3.37 -31.37 -17.95
N GLU A 7 -3.77 -30.10 -17.89
CA GLU A 7 -3.47 -29.11 -18.92
C GLU A 7 -1.94 -28.96 -19.10
N PRO A 8 -1.45 -28.71 -20.33
CA PRO A 8 -0.02 -28.61 -20.62
C PRO A 8 0.69 -27.40 -19.96
N ALA A 9 -0.05 -26.50 -19.31
CA ALA A 9 0.50 -25.31 -18.65
C ALA A 9 1.17 -25.58 -17.29
N GLU A 10 1.04 -26.78 -16.72
CA GLU A 10 1.49 -27.07 -15.34
C GLU A 10 2.83 -27.81 -15.22
N ARG A 11 3.49 -28.18 -16.32
CA ARG A 11 4.78 -28.89 -16.23
C ARG A 11 5.95 -28.00 -16.61
N LEU A 12 6.87 -27.81 -15.67
CA LEU A 12 8.19 -27.26 -15.93
C LEU A 12 8.88 -28.09 -17.03
N PRO A 13 9.63 -27.47 -17.95
CA PRO A 13 10.38 -28.21 -18.97
C PRO A 13 11.35 -29.20 -18.33
N ASP A 14 11.51 -30.39 -18.91
CA ASP A 14 12.38 -31.44 -18.38
C ASP A 14 13.84 -30.94 -18.22
N SER A 15 14.32 -30.13 -19.16
CA SER A 15 15.65 -29.50 -19.08
C SER A 15 15.84 -28.57 -17.87
N LEU A 16 14.77 -27.95 -17.37
CA LEU A 16 14.80 -27.14 -16.15
C LEU A 16 14.77 -28.04 -14.91
N LEU A 17 14.01 -29.14 -14.94
CA LEU A 17 14.00 -30.12 -13.86
C LEU A 17 15.38 -30.75 -13.68
N GLU A 18 16.03 -31.17 -14.77
CA GLU A 18 17.40 -31.71 -14.73
C GLU A 18 18.41 -30.72 -14.15
N GLN A 19 18.28 -29.43 -14.49
CA GLN A 19 19.12 -28.38 -13.92
C GLN A 19 18.87 -28.17 -12.43
N LEU A 20 17.62 -28.24 -11.97
CA LEU A 20 17.27 -28.12 -10.55
C LEU A 20 17.74 -29.34 -9.76
N ASP A 21 17.60 -30.55 -10.31
CA ASP A 21 18.02 -31.81 -9.68
C ASP A 21 19.54 -31.91 -9.54
N ALA A 22 20.30 -31.22 -10.42
CA ALA A 22 21.75 -31.11 -10.32
C ALA A 22 22.23 -30.12 -9.25
N LEU A 23 21.34 -29.29 -8.68
CA LEU A 23 21.73 -28.32 -7.66
C LEU A 23 21.79 -28.95 -6.27
N GLU A 24 22.82 -28.57 -5.53
CA GLU A 24 22.87 -28.84 -4.09
C GLU A 24 21.81 -28.01 -3.34
N THR A 25 21.54 -28.38 -2.08
CA THR A 25 20.54 -27.71 -1.21
C THR A 25 20.72 -26.19 -1.15
N ALA A 26 21.96 -25.69 -1.16
CA ALA A 26 22.24 -24.26 -1.18
C ALA A 26 21.75 -23.60 -2.47
N GLY A 27 21.96 -24.25 -3.63
CA GLY A 27 21.48 -23.81 -4.93
C GLY A 27 19.95 -23.80 -4.98
N LEU A 28 19.28 -24.84 -4.49
CA LEU A 28 17.82 -24.90 -4.42
C LEU A 28 17.22 -23.77 -3.56
N ARG A 29 17.85 -23.43 -2.43
CA ARG A 29 17.43 -22.28 -1.61
C ARG A 29 17.59 -20.95 -2.34
N ALA A 30 18.68 -20.79 -3.10
CA ALA A 30 18.91 -19.61 -3.92
C ALA A 30 17.86 -19.46 -5.02
N VAL A 31 17.52 -20.55 -5.72
CA VAL A 31 16.43 -20.58 -6.71
C VAL A 31 15.11 -20.21 -6.06
N ARG A 32 14.76 -20.79 -4.91
CA ARG A 32 13.52 -20.44 -4.19
C ARG A 32 13.43 -18.94 -3.90
N ARG A 33 14.53 -18.33 -3.44
CA ARG A 33 14.59 -16.89 -3.17
C ARG A 33 14.43 -16.07 -4.45
N TYR A 34 15.10 -16.47 -5.53
CA TYR A 34 14.99 -15.81 -6.82
C TYR A 34 13.57 -15.87 -7.38
N VAL A 35 12.96 -17.05 -7.40
CA VAL A 35 11.58 -17.24 -7.88
C VAL A 35 10.59 -16.43 -7.04
N ALA A 36 10.72 -16.46 -5.70
CA ALA A 36 9.87 -15.66 -4.83
C ALA A 36 9.98 -14.15 -5.12
N HIS A 37 11.21 -13.65 -5.32
CA HIS A 37 11.44 -12.25 -5.68
C HIS A 37 10.89 -11.91 -7.07
N ARG A 38 11.05 -12.80 -8.05
CA ARG A 38 10.54 -12.60 -9.42
C ARG A 38 9.02 -12.56 -9.43
N ILE A 39 8.36 -13.48 -8.72
CA ILE A 39 6.91 -13.47 -8.53
C ILE A 39 6.48 -12.15 -7.89
N GLU A 40 7.16 -11.69 -6.84
CA GLU A 40 6.81 -10.41 -6.20
C GLU A 40 6.97 -9.21 -7.14
N THR A 41 8.00 -9.22 -7.98
CA THR A 41 8.26 -8.15 -8.95
C THR A 41 7.25 -8.14 -10.11
N ASP A 42 6.78 -9.32 -10.52
CA ASP A 42 5.81 -9.47 -11.61
C ASP A 42 4.35 -9.33 -11.13
N ARG A 43 4.11 -9.29 -9.81
CA ARG A 43 2.78 -9.00 -9.28
C ARG A 43 2.41 -7.55 -9.58
N GLN A 44 1.12 -7.33 -9.85
CA GLN A 44 0.54 -5.99 -9.91
C GLN A 44 0.91 -5.18 -8.65
N PRO A 45 1.05 -3.85 -8.69
CA PRO A 45 1.23 -3.04 -7.48
C PRO A 45 0.13 -3.29 -6.44
N ILE A 46 0.46 -3.28 -5.14
CA ILE A 46 -0.55 -3.44 -4.09
C ILE A 46 -1.51 -2.26 -4.06
N ALA A 47 -1.04 -1.07 -4.45
CA ALA A 47 -1.85 0.14 -4.60
C ALA A 47 -3.07 -0.05 -5.51
N ASP A 48 -2.91 -0.67 -6.69
CA ASP A 48 -4.03 -0.87 -7.62
C ASP A 48 -5.13 -1.75 -7.01
N ARG A 49 -4.75 -2.81 -6.31
CA ARG A 49 -5.69 -3.70 -5.62
C ARG A 49 -6.37 -3.02 -4.43
N ILE A 50 -5.63 -2.18 -3.72
CA ILE A 50 -6.18 -1.38 -2.61
C ILE A 50 -7.30 -0.47 -3.13
N VAL A 51 -7.09 0.18 -4.27
CA VAL A 51 -8.11 1.04 -4.91
C VAL A 51 -9.35 0.25 -5.32
N GLU A 52 -9.17 -0.97 -5.82
CA GLU A 52 -10.29 -1.84 -6.24
C GLU A 52 -11.10 -2.40 -5.06
N GLU A 53 -10.44 -2.80 -3.96
CA GLU A 53 -11.07 -3.47 -2.82
C GLU A 53 -11.53 -2.53 -1.69
N ALA A 54 -11.11 -1.26 -1.70
CA ALA A 54 -11.45 -0.32 -0.65
C ALA A 54 -12.96 -0.04 -0.58
N THR A 55 -13.48 0.02 0.65
CA THR A 55 -14.90 0.29 0.94
C THR A 55 -15.20 1.78 1.16
N GLY A 56 -14.18 2.63 1.17
CA GLY A 56 -14.28 4.06 1.41
C GLY A 56 -13.38 4.88 0.48
N GLU A 57 -13.49 6.20 0.57
CA GLU A 57 -12.69 7.12 -0.23
C GLU A 57 -11.23 7.11 0.24
N ILE A 58 -10.33 6.62 -0.62
CA ILE A 58 -8.89 6.64 -0.38
C ILE A 58 -8.38 8.06 -0.59
N ILE A 59 -7.65 8.56 0.41
CA ILE A 59 -7.00 9.87 0.39
C ILE A 59 -5.54 9.72 -0.07
N ASP A 60 -4.86 8.69 0.41
CA ASP A 60 -3.43 8.47 0.12
C ASP A 60 -3.06 7.00 0.28
N ILE A 61 -2.09 6.54 -0.52
CA ILE A 61 -1.49 5.21 -0.43
C ILE A 61 0.03 5.38 -0.43
N ASP A 62 0.66 5.02 0.68
CA ASP A 62 2.10 4.94 0.80
C ASP A 62 2.52 3.46 0.60
N ASP A 63 2.95 3.13 -0.62
CA ASP A 63 3.29 1.77 -1.04
C ASP A 63 4.75 1.43 -0.71
N HIS A 64 4.96 0.36 0.06
CA HIS A 64 6.27 -0.12 0.49
C HIS A 64 6.65 -1.47 -0.17
N GLY A 65 5.84 -1.98 -1.11
CA GLY A 65 6.02 -3.27 -1.77
C GLY A 65 5.13 -4.38 -1.16
N PRO A 66 5.60 -5.12 -0.13
CA PRO A 66 4.82 -6.21 0.44
C PRO A 66 3.65 -5.73 1.32
N TYR A 67 3.63 -4.45 1.67
CA TYR A 67 2.56 -3.78 2.39
C TYR A 67 2.44 -2.32 1.94
N ALA A 68 1.34 -1.68 2.28
CA ALA A 68 1.12 -0.26 2.12
C ALA A 68 0.44 0.33 3.36
N ILE A 69 0.63 1.63 3.59
CA ILE A 69 -0.15 2.40 4.55
C ILE A 69 -1.21 3.18 3.78
N VAL A 70 -2.48 2.95 4.13
CA VAL A 70 -3.62 3.54 3.42
C VAL A 70 -4.31 4.54 4.34
N ARG A 71 -4.48 5.77 3.85
CA ARG A 71 -5.31 6.80 4.46
C ARG A 71 -6.67 6.78 3.78
N MET A 72 -7.73 6.52 4.53
CA MET A 72 -9.09 6.43 3.99
C MET A 72 -10.04 7.29 4.83
N ARG A 73 -10.97 7.97 4.18
CA ARG A 73 -12.02 8.72 4.88
C ARG A 73 -12.87 7.74 5.68
N SER A 74 -13.02 8.00 6.98
CA SER A 74 -13.78 7.09 7.85
C SER A 74 -15.26 7.12 7.44
N PRO A 75 -15.92 5.96 7.29
CA PRO A 75 -17.36 5.90 7.02
C PRO A 75 -18.20 6.34 8.24
N VAL A 76 -17.60 6.38 9.43
CA VAL A 76 -18.23 6.87 10.66
C VAL A 76 -17.84 8.33 10.86
N GLN A 77 -18.50 9.24 10.15
CA GLN A 77 -18.38 10.66 10.48
C GLN A 77 -19.41 10.98 11.57
N PRO A 78 -18.99 11.37 12.80
CA PRO A 78 -19.91 12.08 13.66
C PRO A 78 -20.32 13.38 12.94
N GLU A 79 -21.60 13.73 13.04
CA GLU A 79 -22.24 14.89 12.40
C GLU A 79 -21.72 16.26 12.92
N GLU A 80 -20.46 16.34 13.33
CA GLU A 80 -19.84 17.56 13.82
C GLU A 80 -19.21 18.32 12.67
N ASN A 81 -19.68 19.57 12.51
CA ASN A 81 -19.08 20.67 11.75
C ASN A 81 -17.62 20.94 12.17
N THR A 82 -16.73 19.99 11.92
CA THR A 82 -15.31 20.12 12.18
C THR A 82 -14.64 20.33 10.83
N ASP A 83 -13.89 21.44 10.69
CA ASP A 83 -13.14 21.82 9.48
C ASP A 83 -12.13 20.77 8.95
N SER A 84 -11.98 19.64 9.63
CA SER A 84 -11.08 18.54 9.25
C SER A 84 -11.82 17.20 9.46
N PRO A 85 -12.18 16.48 8.38
CA PRO A 85 -12.83 15.18 8.48
C PRO A 85 -11.89 14.14 9.12
N LEU A 86 -12.50 13.10 9.71
CA LEU A 86 -11.78 11.98 10.30
C LEU A 86 -11.26 11.03 9.21
N VAL A 87 -9.98 10.68 9.32
CA VAL A 87 -9.25 9.81 8.39
C VAL A 87 -8.70 8.62 9.16
N SER A 88 -9.12 7.44 8.77
CA SER A 88 -8.63 6.19 9.32
C SER A 88 -7.37 5.75 8.57
N LEU A 89 -6.35 5.35 9.33
CA LEU A 89 -5.10 4.83 8.82
C LEU A 89 -5.10 3.30 8.93
N TYR A 90 -4.78 2.62 7.83
CA TYR A 90 -4.72 1.17 7.75
C TYR A 90 -3.34 0.71 7.30
N HIS A 91 -2.84 -0.37 7.91
CA HIS A 91 -1.75 -1.16 7.37
C HIS A 91 -2.34 -2.29 6.53
N VAL A 92 -2.08 -2.27 5.23
CA VAL A 92 -2.61 -3.25 4.28
C VAL A 92 -1.48 -4.12 3.77
N ARG A 93 -1.61 -5.43 3.91
CA ARG A 93 -0.62 -6.40 3.43
C ARG A 93 -1.25 -7.43 2.53
N ARG A 94 -0.46 -7.98 1.62
CA ARG A 94 -0.84 -9.19 0.88
C ARG A 94 -0.71 -10.40 1.78
N GLU A 95 -1.77 -11.19 1.83
CA GLU A 95 -1.79 -12.47 2.52
C GLU A 95 -2.09 -13.57 1.50
N LYS A 96 -1.16 -14.51 1.38
CA LYS A 96 -1.35 -15.72 0.58
C LYS A 96 -2.36 -16.60 1.29
N ARG A 97 -3.47 -16.90 0.62
CA ARG A 97 -4.41 -17.92 1.06
C ARG A 97 -3.91 -19.31 0.64
N PHE A 98 -4.48 -20.34 1.26
CA PHE A 98 -4.13 -21.74 1.00
C PHE A 98 -4.49 -22.21 -0.42
N ASP A 99 -5.38 -21.50 -1.11
CA ASP A 99 -5.82 -21.76 -2.48
C ASP A 99 -4.97 -21.04 -3.54
N ASP A 100 -3.78 -20.53 -3.14
CA ASP A 100 -2.88 -19.71 -3.96
C ASP A 100 -3.50 -18.39 -4.45
N SER A 101 -4.68 -18.02 -3.93
CA SER A 101 -5.22 -16.67 -4.12
C SER A 101 -4.56 -15.69 -3.14
N ASP A 102 -4.25 -14.49 -3.63
CA ASP A 102 -3.75 -13.40 -2.79
C ASP A 102 -4.94 -12.56 -2.31
N ALA A 103 -5.03 -12.26 -1.02
CA ALA A 103 -6.02 -11.35 -0.46
C ALA A 103 -5.35 -10.16 0.23
N LEU A 104 -6.05 -9.02 0.30
CA LEU A 104 -5.62 -7.91 1.13
C LEU A 104 -6.09 -8.10 2.57
N ASN A 105 -5.15 -8.07 3.50
CA ASN A 105 -5.44 -8.02 4.92
C ASN A 105 -5.29 -6.58 5.40
N TRP A 106 -6.41 -6.00 5.86
CA TRP A 106 -6.53 -4.63 6.33
C TRP A 106 -6.49 -4.60 7.85
N SER A 107 -5.43 -4.02 8.41
CA SER A 107 -5.29 -3.82 9.86
C SER A 107 -5.47 -2.34 10.18
N PHE A 108 -6.51 -2.00 10.95
CA PHE A 108 -6.70 -0.65 11.45
C PHE A 108 -5.55 -0.25 12.38
N LEU A 109 -4.98 0.92 12.15
CA LEU A 109 -3.93 1.48 13.01
C LEU A 109 -4.51 2.53 13.96
N ILE A 110 -5.10 3.60 13.40
CA ILE A 110 -5.54 4.77 14.17
C ILE A 110 -6.46 5.66 13.34
N ASP A 111 -7.30 6.44 14.01
CA ASP A 111 -8.00 7.58 13.41
C ASP A 111 -7.21 8.87 13.62
N THR A 112 -7.04 9.63 12.55
CA THR A 112 -6.34 10.92 12.51
C THR A 112 -7.27 11.98 11.91
N ARG A 113 -7.03 13.25 12.19
CA ARG A 113 -7.73 14.32 11.48
C ARG A 113 -7.03 14.59 10.16
N GLU A 114 -7.79 14.87 9.10
CA GLU A 114 -7.20 15.34 7.85
C GLU A 114 -6.54 16.71 8.09
N GLY A 115 -5.22 16.70 8.28
CA GLY A 115 -4.40 17.88 8.05
C GLY A 115 -4.48 18.18 6.58
N GLY A 116 -5.21 19.24 6.19
CA GLY A 116 -5.23 19.68 4.80
C GLY A 116 -3.79 19.90 4.32
N LYS A 117 -3.48 19.65 3.05
CA LYS A 117 -2.21 20.12 2.49
C LYS A 117 -2.42 21.56 2.02
N LEU A 118 -1.49 22.47 2.34
CA LEU A 118 -1.41 23.78 1.68
C LEU A 118 -0.08 23.91 0.97
N GLU A 119 -0.06 24.72 -0.08
CA GLU A 119 1.20 25.11 -0.71
C GLU A 119 1.84 26.24 0.09
N CYS A 120 3.11 26.08 0.43
CA CYS A 120 3.88 27.13 1.07
C CYS A 120 3.91 28.36 0.15
N HIS A 121 3.37 29.49 0.60
CA HIS A 121 3.37 30.73 -0.19
C HIS A 121 4.79 31.21 -0.57
N HIS A 122 5.81 30.79 0.17
CA HIS A 122 7.19 31.20 -0.07
C HIS A 122 7.95 30.34 -1.09
N CYS A 123 7.72 29.02 -1.10
CA CYS A 123 8.50 28.10 -1.94
C CYS A 123 7.66 27.14 -2.79
N GLY A 124 6.34 27.17 -2.68
CA GLY A 124 5.41 26.29 -3.40
C GLY A 124 5.37 24.83 -2.90
N ALA A 125 6.21 24.45 -1.93
CA ALA A 125 6.20 23.09 -1.40
C ALA A 125 4.87 22.77 -0.70
N SER A 126 4.32 21.57 -0.94
CA SER A 126 3.16 21.08 -0.19
C SER A 126 3.56 20.80 1.26
N ILE A 127 2.85 21.42 2.20
CA ILE A 127 3.05 21.27 3.64
C ILE A 127 1.73 20.93 4.32
N ASP A 128 1.82 20.30 5.50
CA ASP A 128 0.65 20.05 6.33
C ASP A 128 0.07 21.39 6.82
N ARG A 129 -1.26 21.52 6.80
CA ARG A 129 -1.99 22.73 7.23
C ARG A 129 -1.95 22.98 8.71
N THR A 130 -1.51 22.01 9.49
CA THR A 130 -1.21 22.14 10.91
C THR A 130 0.26 22.45 11.17
N ALA A 131 1.14 22.36 10.17
CA ALA A 131 2.54 22.71 10.33
C ALA A 131 2.68 24.22 10.50
N SER A 132 3.26 24.67 11.61
CA SER A 132 3.55 26.09 11.87
C SER A 132 4.73 26.63 11.06
N THR A 133 5.53 25.73 10.46
CA THR A 133 6.72 26.06 9.68
C THR A 133 6.86 25.11 8.49
N CYS A 134 7.27 25.65 7.34
CA CYS A 134 7.58 24.86 6.16
C CYS A 134 8.89 24.08 6.35
N ALA A 135 8.83 22.74 6.30
CA ALA A 135 10.02 21.89 6.40
C ALA A 135 11.03 22.06 5.24
N HIS A 136 10.61 22.68 4.12
CA HIS A 136 11.46 22.87 2.95
C HIS A 136 12.23 24.20 2.96
N CYS A 137 11.64 25.29 3.47
CA CYS A 137 12.27 26.62 3.43
C CYS A 137 12.34 27.33 4.79
N GLY A 138 11.76 26.76 5.84
CA GLY A 138 11.74 27.37 7.17
C GLY A 138 10.76 28.55 7.31
N ALA A 139 10.01 28.90 6.27
CA ALA A 139 9.01 29.97 6.35
C ALA A 139 7.87 29.57 7.30
N SER A 140 7.47 30.47 8.19
CA SER A 140 6.28 30.31 9.02
C SER A 140 5.03 30.23 8.14
N THR A 141 4.11 29.35 8.49
CA THR A 141 2.81 29.26 7.81
C THR A 141 1.84 30.26 8.43
N PRO A 142 0.91 30.83 7.66
CA PRO A 142 -0.11 31.70 8.22
C PRO A 142 -1.00 30.89 9.18
N ASP A 143 -1.06 31.34 10.44
CA ASP A 143 -1.90 30.78 11.48
C ASP A 143 -3.39 30.89 11.11
N ARG A 144 -4.18 29.84 11.42
CA ARG A 144 -5.62 29.78 11.11
C ARG A 144 -6.44 30.81 11.88
N ASP A 145 -5.91 31.39 12.94
CA ASP A 145 -6.68 32.27 13.84
C ASP A 145 -6.91 33.71 13.34
N HIS A 146 -6.39 34.11 12.17
CA HIS A 146 -6.55 35.48 11.67
C HIS A 146 -7.83 35.75 10.85
N TRP A 147 -8.73 34.78 10.66
CA TRP A 147 -9.94 34.94 9.84
C TRP A 147 -11.27 34.95 10.62
N ARG A 148 -11.23 34.94 11.97
CA ARG A 148 -12.46 34.95 12.80
C ARG A 148 -13.04 36.32 13.11
N ASN A 149 -12.41 37.42 12.67
CA ASN A 149 -12.95 38.77 12.84
C ASN A 149 -12.78 39.58 11.54
N GLN A 150 -13.75 39.50 10.64
CA GLN A 150 -14.16 40.59 9.75
C GLN A 150 -15.63 40.43 9.40
#